data_AF-A0A929IT37-F1
#
_entry.id   AF-A0A929IT37-F1
#
_cell.length_a   1.000
_cell.length_b   1.000
_cell.length_c   1.000
_cell.angle_alpha   90.00
_cell.angle_beta   90.00
_cell.angle_gamma   90.00
#
_symmetry.space_group_name_H-M   'P 1'
#
loop_
_entity.id
_entity.type
_entity.pdbx_description
1 polymer ?
#
loop_
_entity_poly.entity_id
_entity_poly.type
_entity_poly.pdbx_seq_one_letter_code
_entity_poly.pdbx_strand_id
1 'polypeptide(L)' 'MSKSDKGKYRSAAWFGPADRDGGYQKLYVDHVLQAKKGADLDFLVGCRGAEVPRDSH' A
#
# COMPACT_ATOMS: atom_id res chain seq x y z
N MET A 1 -4.32 27.09 31.86
CA MET A 1 -4.38 26.43 30.54
C MET A 1 -3.98 24.97 30.72
N SER A 2 -4.93 24.04 30.58
CA SER A 2 -4.74 22.60 30.84
C SER A 2 -3.77 21.94 29.85
N LYS A 3 -2.91 21.05 30.32
CA LYS A 3 -1.89 20.29 29.55
C LYS A 3 -2.47 19.21 28.62
N SER A 4 -3.75 19.27 28.26
CA SER A 4 -4.48 18.13 27.66
C SER A 4 -4.53 18.10 26.12
N ASP A 5 -3.93 19.05 25.40
CA ASP A 5 -4.01 19.14 23.92
C ASP A 5 -2.73 18.72 23.18
N LYS A 6 -1.88 17.88 23.79
CA LYS A 6 -0.68 17.35 23.11
C LYS A 6 -1.03 16.25 22.11
N GLY A 7 -1.57 16.62 20.95
CA GLY A 7 -1.74 15.67 19.83
C GLY A 7 -2.50 16.18 18.63
N LYS A 8 -3.24 17.29 18.74
CA LYS A 8 -4.24 17.67 17.72
C LYS A 8 -3.68 18.35 16.47
N TYR A 9 -2.39 18.74 16.44
CA TYR A 9 -1.90 19.67 15.40
C TYR A 9 -0.54 19.29 14.76
N ARG A 10 -0.20 18.00 14.66
CA ARG A 10 1.04 17.56 13.98
C ARG A 10 0.84 16.94 12.58
N SER A 11 -0.40 16.76 12.13
CA SER A 11 -0.71 16.10 10.85
C SER A 11 -0.90 17.07 9.68
N ALA A 12 -1.23 18.34 9.93
CA ALA A 12 -1.65 19.28 8.87
C ALA A 12 -0.55 19.62 7.85
N ALA A 13 0.72 19.38 8.18
CA ALA A 13 1.87 19.70 7.32
C ALA A 13 2.61 18.46 6.78
N TRP A 14 2.06 17.26 6.93
CA TRP A 14 2.70 16.05 6.40
C TRP A 14 2.21 15.77 4.98
N PHE A 15 3.09 15.96 4.01
CA PHE A 15 2.80 15.75 2.58
C PHE A 15 3.22 14.36 2.07
N GLY A 16 3.80 13.52 2.92
CA GLY A 16 4.31 12.21 2.52
C GLY A 16 5.56 12.30 1.62
N PRO A 17 6.13 11.14 1.24
CA PRO A 17 7.20 11.08 0.26
C PRO A 17 6.70 11.47 -1.13
N ALA A 18 7.60 11.94 -2.00
CA ALA A 18 7.28 12.22 -3.40
C ALA A 18 6.78 10.97 -4.14
N ASP A 19 5.88 11.20 -5.10
CA ASP A 19 5.37 10.17 -5.99
C ASP A 19 6.49 9.54 -6.84
N ARG A 20 6.24 8.33 -7.32
CA ARG A 20 7.19 7.57 -8.15
C ARG A 20 6.75 7.63 -9.60
N ASP A 21 7.71 7.84 -10.50
CA ASP A 21 7.44 8.14 -11.91
C ASP A 21 6.83 6.96 -12.70
N GLY A 22 7.00 5.71 -12.24
CA GLY A 22 6.37 4.55 -12.88
C GLY A 22 6.99 3.20 -12.55
N GLY A 23 6.74 2.23 -13.44
CA GLY A 23 7.29 0.87 -13.38
C GLY A 23 6.90 0.09 -12.13
N TYR A 24 7.75 -0.87 -11.75
CA TYR A 24 7.54 -1.69 -10.56
C TYR A 24 7.47 -0.85 -9.27
N GLN A 25 8.20 0.27 -9.22
CA GLN A 25 8.21 1.12 -8.02
C GLN A 25 6.83 1.76 -7.76
N LYS A 26 6.16 2.24 -8.81
CA LYS A 26 4.79 2.77 -8.70
C LYS A 26 3.81 1.65 -8.37
N LEU A 27 3.90 0.51 -9.06
CA LEU A 27 3.09 -0.68 -8.75
C LEU A 27 3.22 -1.09 -7.27
N TYR A 28 4.43 -1.14 -6.73
CA TYR A 28 4.68 -1.51 -5.34
C TYR A 28 4.06 -0.50 -4.36
N VAL A 29 4.33 0.80 -4.53
CA VAL A 29 3.83 1.84 -3.61
C VAL A 29 2.31 1.91 -3.61
N ASP A 30 1.67 1.70 -4.77
CA ASP A 30 0.21 1.79 -4.92
C ASP A 30 -0.52 0.59 -4.30
N HIS A 31 0.08 -0.60 -4.38
CA HIS A 31 -0.62 -1.85 -4.07
C HIS A 31 -0.14 -2.54 -2.79
N VAL A 32 0.97 -2.12 -2.18
CA VAL A 32 1.49 -2.77 -0.97
C VAL A 32 0.58 -2.48 0.25
N LEU A 33 0.19 -3.55 0.93
CA LEU A 33 -0.56 -3.48 2.17
C LEU A 33 0.32 -2.99 3.33
N GLN A 34 -0.32 -2.43 4.36
CA GLN A 34 0.39 -2.03 5.58
C GLN A 34 1.05 -3.24 6.26
N ALA A 35 2.14 -3.01 7.00
CA ALA A 35 2.93 -4.07 7.63
C ALA A 35 2.12 -5.02 8.53
N LYS A 36 1.09 -4.51 9.23
CA LYS A 36 0.19 -5.32 10.06
C LYS A 36 -0.64 -6.36 9.26
N LYS A 37 -0.75 -6.17 7.95
CA LYS A 37 -1.43 -7.06 7.00
C LYS A 37 -0.44 -7.93 6.20
N GLY A 38 0.84 -7.92 6.56
CA GLY A 38 1.87 -8.77 5.93
C GLY A 38 2.68 -8.11 4.82
N ALA A 39 2.45 -6.83 4.50
CA ALA A 39 3.17 -6.11 3.44
C ALA A 39 3.13 -6.81 2.06
N ASP A 40 2.04 -7.52 1.78
CA ASP A 40 1.78 -8.15 0.49
C ASP A 40 1.15 -7.14 -0.50
N LEU A 41 1.14 -7.46 -1.79
CA LEU A 41 0.38 -6.71 -2.77
C LEU A 41 -1.09 -7.11 -2.70
N ASP A 42 -2.00 -6.12 -2.69
CA ASP A 42 -3.43 -6.32 -2.52
C ASP A 42 -4.04 -7.34 -3.51
N PHE A 43 -3.59 -7.32 -4.76
CA PHE A 43 -4.04 -8.20 -5.84
C PHE A 43 -3.41 -9.60 -5.82
N LEU A 44 -2.47 -9.86 -4.91
CA LEU A 44 -1.85 -11.17 -4.72
C LEU A 44 -2.49 -11.98 -3.59
N VAL A 45 -3.32 -11.35 -2.74
CA VAL A 45 -3.89 -12.00 -1.56
C VAL A 45 -4.84 -13.14 -1.96
N GLY A 46 -4.64 -14.31 -1.37
CA GLY A 46 -5.50 -15.50 -1.52
C GLY A 46 -4.90 -16.57 -2.44
N CYS A 47 -5.70 -17.60 -2.73
CA CYS A 47 -5.32 -18.71 -3.60
C CYS A 47 -5.98 -18.55 -4.98
N ARG A 48 -5.20 -18.61 -6.05
CA ARG A 48 -5.70 -18.52 -7.44
C ARG A 48 -6.02 -19.87 -8.09
N GLY A 49 -5.83 -20.97 -7.37
CA GLY A 49 -6.07 -22.32 -7.89
C GLY A 49 -5.03 -22.75 -8.92
N ALA A 50 -5.34 -23.85 -9.61
CA ALA A 50 -4.47 -24.52 -10.58
C ALA A 50 -5.21 -24.84 -11.89
N GLU A 51 -6.16 -23.97 -12.28
CA GLU A 51 -6.91 -24.13 -13.52
C GLU A 51 -5.97 -24.12 -14.73
N VAL A 52 -6.23 -25.02 -15.68
CA VAL A 52 -5.45 -25.12 -16.91
C VAL A 52 -5.82 -23.95 -17.83
N PRO A 53 -4.86 -23.12 -18.26
CA PRO A 53 -5.14 -21.99 -19.14
C PRO A 53 -5.62 -22.44 -20.53
N ARG A 54 -6.15 -21.50 -21.29
CA ARG A 54 -6.51 -21.72 -22.70
C ARG A 54 -5.29 -22.13 -23.51
N ASP A 55 -5.54 -22.85 -24.61
CA ASP A 55 -4.50 -23.18 -25.59
C ASP A 55 -3.81 -21.90 -26.07
N SER A 56 -2.48 -21.95 -26.12
CA SER A 56 -1.61 -20.81 -26.45
C SER A 56 -1.49 -20.52 -27.95
N HIS A 57 -2.16 -21.30 -28.80
CA HIS A 57 -2.00 -21.32 -30.25
C HIS A 57 -3.34 -21.45 -30.97
#